data_AF-A0A239CK43-F1
#
_entry.id   AF-A0A239CK43-F1
#
_cell.length_a   1.000
_cell.length_b   1.000
_cell.length_c   1.000
_cell.angle_alpha   90.00
_cell.angle_beta   90.00
_cell.angle_gamma   90.00
#
_symmetry.space_group_name_H-M   'P 1'
#
loop_
_entity.id
_entity.type
_entity.pdbx_description
1 polymer ?
#
loop_
_entity_poly.entity_id
_entity_poly.type
_entity_poly.pdbx_seq_one_letter_code
_entity_poly.pdbx_strand_id
1 'polypeptide(L)'
;MPTDTLILPVNKQLLDLFKRYEAHTQVTPEQYIEALLEKTQPTLQAVVDALDESGGDANALAQLFASKMAQMSTAAEPVQS
;
A
#
# COMPACT_ATOMS: atom_id res chain seq x y z
N MET A 1 -0.55 5.38 -22.44
CA MET A 1 -1.28 4.39 -21.66
C MET A 1 -2.69 4.92 -21.47
N PRO A 2 -3.76 4.15 -21.72
CA PRO A 2 -5.09 4.56 -21.29
C PRO A 2 -5.09 4.74 -19.78
N THR A 3 -5.75 5.78 -19.29
CA THR A 3 -5.93 6.04 -17.86
C THR A 3 -7.28 5.48 -17.46
N ASP A 4 -7.28 4.42 -16.67
CA ASP A 4 -8.50 3.89 -16.06
C ASP A 4 -8.83 4.65 -14.77
N THR A 5 -10.12 4.87 -14.51
CA THR A 5 -10.59 5.56 -13.28
C THR A 5 -11.17 4.55 -12.30
N LEU A 6 -10.63 4.52 -11.08
CA LEU A 6 -11.18 3.75 -9.97
C LEU A 6 -12.11 4.65 -9.13
N ILE A 7 -13.37 4.26 -8.96
CA ILE A 7 -14.34 4.96 -8.09
C ILE A 7 -14.48 4.17 -6.79
N LEU A 8 -14.17 4.81 -5.66
CA LEU A 8 -14.24 4.20 -4.33
C LEU A 8 -15.35 4.85 -3.48
N PRO A 9 -16.32 4.09 -2.96
CA PRO A 9 -17.26 4.62 -1.98
C PRO A 9 -16.54 4.86 -0.65
N VAL A 10 -16.66 6.07 -0.11
CA VAL A 10 -16.06 6.45 1.17
C VAL A 10 -17.16 6.65 2.21
N ASN A 11 -17.04 5.99 3.36
CA ASN A 11 -18.00 6.18 4.44
C ASN A 11 -17.87 7.58 5.07
N LYS A 12 -18.93 8.03 5.75
CA LYS A 12 -18.98 9.38 6.31
C LYS A 12 -17.84 9.68 7.30
N GLN A 13 -17.49 8.72 8.15
CA GLN A 13 -16.45 8.92 9.17
C GLN A 13 -15.06 9.16 8.55
N LEU A 14 -14.73 8.40 7.49
CA LEU A 14 -13.49 8.56 6.76
C LEU A 14 -13.45 9.87 5.97
N LEU A 15 -14.57 10.27 5.35
CA LEU A 15 -14.68 11.57 4.68
C LEU A 15 -14.49 12.74 5.65
N ASP A 16 -15.08 12.67 6.85
CA ASP A 16 -14.93 13.70 7.88
C ASP A 16 -13.50 13.74 8.45
N LEU A 17 -12.78 12.62 8.43
CA LEU A 17 -11.35 12.59 8.76
C LEU A 17 -10.52 13.28 7.68
N PHE A 18 -10.75 12.98 6.40
CA PHE A 18 -10.00 13.61 5.31
C PHE A 18 -10.18 15.12 5.29
N LYS A 19 -11.40 15.63 5.46
CA LYS A 19 -11.66 17.08 5.53
C LYS A 19 -10.88 17.78 6.64
N ARG A 20 -10.77 17.14 7.81
CA ARG A 20 -9.96 17.69 8.92
C ARG A 20 -8.47 17.63 8.60
N TYR A 21 -8.00 16.52 8.02
CA TYR A 21 -6.62 16.38 7.61
C TYR A 21 -6.22 17.45 6.58
N GLU A 22 -7.05 17.67 5.57
CA GLU A 22 -6.89 18.72 4.57
C GLU A 22 -6.85 20.12 5.22
N ALA A 23 -7.75 20.42 6.16
CA ALA A 23 -7.74 21.71 6.86
C ALA A 23 -6.41 21.96 7.60
N HIS A 24 -5.77 20.92 8.13
CA HIS A 24 -4.49 21.03 8.84
C HIS A 24 -3.25 21.03 7.92
N THR A 25 -3.30 20.32 6.80
CA THR A 25 -2.11 20.01 5.98
C THR A 25 -2.14 20.60 4.59
N GLN A 26 -3.31 21.08 4.15
CA GLN A 26 -3.60 21.48 2.77
C GLN A 26 -3.45 20.35 1.74
N VAL A 27 -3.41 19.10 2.19
CA VAL A 27 -3.40 17.90 1.34
C VAL A 27 -4.82 17.41 1.14
N THR A 28 -5.28 17.35 -0.10
CA THR A 28 -6.64 16.88 -0.42
C THR A 28 -6.77 15.37 -0.17
N PRO A 29 -8.00 14.84 0.00
CA PRO A 29 -8.22 13.40 0.12
C PRO A 29 -7.60 12.61 -1.05
N GLU A 30 -7.72 13.12 -2.28
CA GLU A 30 -7.19 12.50 -3.50
C GLU A 30 -5.66 12.43 -3.45
N GLN A 31 -4.99 13.54 -3.13
CA GLN A 31 -3.53 13.58 -3.02
C GLN A 31 -3.00 12.62 -1.95
N TYR A 32 -3.72 12.52 -0.82
CA TYR A 32 -3.37 11.57 0.23
C TYR A 32 -3.49 10.11 -0.24
N ILE A 33 -4.58 9.77 -0.93
CA ILE A 33 -4.83 8.42 -1.45
C ILE A 33 -3.83 8.08 -2.55
N GLU A 34 -3.57 8.99 -3.49
CA GLU A 34 -2.55 8.82 -4.54
C GLU A 34 -1.18 8.54 -3.93
N ALA A 35 -0.75 9.36 -2.96
CA ALA A 35 0.52 9.16 -2.28
C ALA A 35 0.58 7.82 -1.51
N LEU A 36 -0.53 7.34 -0.95
CA LEU A 36 -0.59 6.03 -0.33
C LEU A 36 -0.49 4.90 -1.36
N LEU A 37 -1.19 5.02 -2.49
CA LEU A 37 -1.16 4.04 -3.57
C LEU A 37 0.25 3.93 -4.16
N GLU A 38 0.91 5.05 -4.43
CA GLU A 38 2.31 5.05 -4.90
C GLU A 38 3.25 4.35 -3.93
N LYS A 39 3.11 4.63 -2.62
CA LYS A 39 3.96 4.02 -1.58
C LYS A 39 3.71 2.52 -1.40
N THR A 40 2.46 2.08 -1.62
CA THR A 40 2.06 0.68 -1.40
C THR A 40 2.12 -0.17 -2.67
N GLN A 41 2.23 0.46 -3.84
CA GLN A 41 2.31 -0.24 -5.13
C GLN A 41 3.45 -1.27 -5.19
N PRO A 42 4.69 -1.01 -4.73
CA PRO A 42 5.76 -2.01 -4.77
C PRO A 42 5.43 -3.24 -3.91
N THR A 43 4.79 -3.02 -2.76
CA THR A 43 4.33 -4.11 -1.89
C THR A 43 3.23 -4.91 -2.57
N LEU A 44 2.23 -4.24 -3.16
CA LEU A 44 1.14 -4.90 -3.90
C LEU A 44 1.68 -5.74 -5.06
N GLN A 45 2.63 -5.21 -5.84
CA GLN A 45 3.27 -5.96 -6.91
C GLN A 45 3.96 -7.22 -6.37
N ALA A 46 4.74 -7.09 -5.29
CA ALA A 46 5.41 -8.23 -4.68
C ALA A 46 4.45 -9.31 -4.17
N VAL A 47 3.24 -8.93 -3.73
CA VAL A 47 2.16 -9.85 -3.36
C VAL A 47 1.66 -10.62 -4.58
N VAL A 48 1.35 -9.89 -5.66
CA VAL A 48 0.80 -10.45 -6.90
C VAL A 48 1.80 -11.42 -7.51
N ASP A 49 3.08 -11.04 -7.58
CA ASP A 49 4.13 -11.93 -8.09
C ASP A 49 4.21 -13.24 -7.28
N ALA A 50 4.12 -13.15 -5.94
CA ALA A 50 4.15 -14.32 -5.07
C ALA A 50 2.90 -15.22 -5.21
N LEU A 51 1.73 -14.63 -5.49
CA LEU A 51 0.50 -15.37 -5.80
C LEU A 51 0.60 -16.10 -7.13
N ASP A 52 1.13 -15.43 -8.14
CA ASP A 52 1.33 -15.99 -9.48
C ASP A 52 2.34 -17.16 -9.43
N GLU A 53 3.45 -16.98 -8.69
CA GLU A 53 4.47 -18.02 -8.48
C GLU A 53 3.96 -19.21 -7.66
N SER A 54 3.05 -18.99 -6.70
CA SER A 54 2.51 -20.07 -5.86
C SER A 54 1.41 -20.87 -6.55
N GLY A 55 0.94 -20.45 -7.73
CA GLY A 55 -0.19 -21.07 -8.42
C GLY A 55 -1.48 -21.03 -7.61
N GLY A 56 -1.62 -20.08 -6.67
CA GLY A 56 -2.78 -19.94 -5.79
C GLY A 56 -2.74 -20.79 -4.52
N ASP A 57 -1.61 -21.43 -4.18
CA ASP A 57 -1.46 -22.12 -2.88
C ASP A 57 -1.25 -21.09 -1.75
N ALA A 58 -2.25 -20.99 -0.86
CA ALA A 58 -2.27 -20.07 0.27
C ALA A 58 -1.13 -20.30 1.28
N ASN A 59 -0.64 -21.53 1.44
CA ASN A 59 0.46 -21.83 2.35
C ASN A 59 1.81 -21.40 1.77
N ALA A 60 2.02 -21.60 0.47
CA ALA A 60 3.21 -21.11 -0.23
C ALA A 60 3.23 -19.58 -0.27
N LEU A 61 2.07 -18.95 -0.47
CA LEU A 61 1.92 -17.50 -0.43
C LEU A 61 2.34 -16.92 0.94
N ALA A 62 1.86 -17.50 2.04
CA ALA A 62 2.18 -17.01 3.38
C ALA A 62 3.69 -17.07 3.69
N GLN A 63 4.39 -18.12 3.23
CA GLN A 63 5.83 -18.26 3.40
C GLN A 63 6.64 -17.26 2.54
N LEU A 64 6.20 -17.02 1.30
CA LEU A 64 6.79 -16.01 0.42
C LEU A 64 6.58 -14.60 0.99
N PHE A 65 5.38 -14.31 1.51
CA PHE A 65 5.05 -13.03 2.14
C PHE A 65 5.91 -12.74 3.36
N ALA A 66 6.00 -13.71 4.28
CA ALA A 66 6.83 -13.60 5.47
C ALA A 66 8.31 -13.38 5.11
N SER A 67 8.80 -14.08 4.08
CA SER A 67 10.18 -13.96 3.61
C SER A 67 10.48 -12.57 3.01
N LYS A 68 9.58 -12.02 2.17
CA LYS A 68 9.75 -10.66 1.62
C LYS A 68 9.64 -9.57 2.69
N MET A 69 8.69 -9.68 3.62
CA MET A 69 8.56 -8.73 4.75
C MET A 69 9.79 -8.73 5.66
N ALA A 70 10.40 -9.91 5.88
CA ALA A 70 11.66 -10.02 6.61
C ALA A 70 12.80 -9.31 5.87
N GLN A 71 12.90 -9.47 4.55
CA GLN A 71 13.93 -8.81 3.72
C GLN A 71 13.77 -7.28 3.71
N MET A 72 12.53 -6.76 3.69
CA MET A 72 12.27 -5.32 3.78
C MET A 72 12.58 -4.77 5.18
N SER A 73 12.43 -5.58 6.24
CA SER A 73 12.77 -5.20 7.62
C SER A 73 14.29 -5.17 7.86
N THR A 74 15.05 -6.05 7.20
CA THR A 74 16.52 -6.04 7.26
C THR A 74 17.18 -4.96 6.42
N ALA A 75 16.47 -4.39 5.43
CA ALA A 75 16.96 -3.24 4.67
C ALA A 75 16.93 -1.92 5.48
N ALA A 76 16.29 -1.93 6.66
CA ALA A 76 16.36 -0.85 7.64
C ALA A 76 17.44 -1.16 8.69
N GLU A 77 18.71 -1.19 8.29
CA GLU A 77 19.80 -1.13 9.27
C GLU A 77 19.90 0.27 9.90
N PRO A 78 20.28 0.35 11.20
CA PRO A 78 20.13 1.54 12.01
C PRO A 78 21.14 2.60 11.60
N VAL A 79 20.72 3.86 11.60
CA VAL A 79 21.65 4.99 11.71
C VAL A 79 22.34 4.83 13.07
N GLN A 80 23.53 4.21 13.05
CA GLN A 80 24.44 4.18 14.19
C GLN A 80 24.94 5.60 14.46
N SER A 81 24.97 5.91 15.75
CA SER A 81 25.24 7.18 16.43
C SER A 81 26.46 7.97 15.95
#